data_AF-A0A7Z7HSK2-F1
#
_entry.id   AF-A0A7Z7HSK2-F1
#
_cell.length_a   1.000
_cell.length_b   1.000
_cell.length_c   1.000
_cell.angle_alpha   90.00
_cell.angle_beta   90.00
_cell.angle_gamma   90.00
#
_symmetry.space_group_name_H-M   'P 1'
#
loop_
_entity.id
_entity.type
_entity.pdbx_description
1 polymer ?
#
loop_
_entity_poly.entity_id
_entity_poly.type
_entity_poly.pdbx_seq_one_letter_code
_entity_poly.pdbx_strand_id
1 'polypeptide(L)'
;MFAMKKPPLLPIVLLPALLCLPPPALAETTNADTDGAQPGAKRRVELVRMVRQDCGSCHGMTLKGGLGSPLLPENLRDKPADGLVATIMQGRPGTAMPPWQAIISEAEAEWIVARLLTGFPQE
;
A
#
# COMPACT_ATOMS: atom_id res chain seq x y z
N MET A 1 -37.07 -26.67 -32.86
CA MET A 1 -36.24 -27.44 -33.81
C MET A 1 -34.79 -27.13 -33.49
N PHE A 2 -34.17 -27.94 -32.62
CA PHE A 2 -32.79 -27.76 -32.17
C PHE A 2 -31.83 -28.31 -33.23
N ALA A 3 -31.05 -27.44 -33.88
CA ALA A 3 -30.00 -27.84 -34.79
C ALA A 3 -28.68 -28.00 -34.00
N MET A 4 -28.33 -29.25 -33.68
CA MET A 4 -27.01 -29.64 -33.17
C MET A 4 -25.96 -29.48 -34.25
N LYS A 5 -25.13 -28.44 -34.15
CA LYS A 5 -23.95 -28.26 -35.02
C LYS A 5 -22.76 -28.96 -34.36
N LYS A 6 -22.36 -30.12 -34.90
CA LYS A 6 -21.19 -30.88 -34.44
C LYS A 6 -19.91 -30.06 -34.67
N PRO A 7 -19.05 -29.86 -33.67
CA PRO A 7 -17.80 -29.13 -33.86
C PRO A 7 -16.77 -30.02 -34.59
N PRO A 8 -15.91 -29.43 -35.44
CA PRO A 8 -14.86 -30.16 -36.14
C PRO A 8 -13.72 -30.56 -35.19
N LEU A 9 -13.25 -31.80 -35.33
CA LEU A 9 -12.07 -32.35 -34.67
C LEU A 9 -10.82 -31.70 -35.25
N LEU A 10 -10.12 -30.89 -34.44
CA LEU A 10 -8.78 -30.38 -34.77
C LEU A 10 -7.70 -31.43 -34.47
N PRO A 11 -6.62 -31.49 -35.28
CA PRO A 11 -5.53 -32.44 -35.07
C PRO A 11 -4.72 -32.09 -33.83
N ILE A 12 -4.43 -33.14 -33.05
CA ILE A 12 -3.55 -33.12 -31.88
C ILE A 12 -2.14 -32.75 -32.37
N VAL A 13 -1.75 -31.50 -32.16
CA VAL A 13 -0.36 -31.07 -32.31
C VAL A 13 0.38 -31.48 -31.04
N LEU A 14 1.26 -32.47 -31.15
CA LEU A 14 2.24 -32.80 -30.13
C LEU A 14 3.16 -31.59 -29.93
N LEU A 15 2.94 -30.85 -28.84
CA LEU A 15 3.89 -29.85 -28.35
C LEU A 15 5.12 -30.58 -27.77
N PRO A 16 6.35 -30.19 -28.13
CA PRO A 16 7.54 -30.75 -27.51
C PRO A 16 7.58 -30.35 -26.03
N ALA A 17 7.93 -31.31 -25.18
CA ALA A 17 8.18 -31.12 -23.76
C ALA A 17 9.27 -30.04 -23.58
N LEU A 18 8.81 -28.81 -23.34
CA LEU A 18 9.65 -27.69 -22.99
C LEU A 18 10.20 -27.96 -21.60
N LEU A 19 11.52 -28.13 -21.52
CA LEU A 19 12.28 -28.29 -20.28
C LEU A 19 11.77 -27.31 -19.22
N CYS A 20 11.25 -27.88 -18.14
CA CYS A 20 10.96 -27.17 -16.90
C CYS A 20 12.31 -26.81 -16.26
N LEU A 21 12.96 -25.75 -16.76
CA LEU A 21 14.05 -25.11 -16.04
C LEU A 21 13.40 -24.36 -14.88
N PRO A 22 13.71 -24.67 -13.62
CA PRO A 22 13.26 -23.83 -12.52
C PRO A 22 13.87 -22.44 -12.72
N PRO A 23 13.08 -21.35 -12.63
CA PRO A 23 13.65 -20.01 -12.65
C PRO A 23 14.66 -19.88 -11.50
N PRO A 24 15.76 -19.12 -11.67
CA PRO A 24 16.62 -18.80 -10.55
C PRO A 24 15.74 -18.12 -9.49
N ALA A 25 15.67 -18.73 -8.31
CA ALA A 25 15.05 -18.14 -7.15
C ALA A 25 15.72 -16.78 -6.92
N LEU A 26 15.03 -15.69 -7.28
CA LEU A 26 15.41 -14.36 -6.87
C LEU A 26 15.31 -14.38 -5.35
N ALA A 27 16.46 -14.27 -4.70
CA ALA A 27 16.56 -14.12 -3.27
C ALA A 27 15.60 -13.02 -2.81
N GLU A 28 14.63 -13.39 -1.97
CA GLU A 28 13.85 -12.42 -1.21
C GLU A 28 14.84 -11.66 -0.32
N THR A 29 15.15 -10.42 -0.71
CA THR A 29 15.82 -9.49 0.19
C THR A 29 14.84 -9.18 1.31
N THR A 30 15.05 -9.84 2.44
CA THR A 30 14.40 -9.54 3.71
C THR A 30 14.84 -8.14 4.15
N ASN A 31 14.07 -7.11 3.81
CA ASN A 31 14.27 -5.80 4.41
C ASN A 31 13.24 -5.62 5.52
N ALA A 32 13.40 -6.41 6.58
CA ALA A 32 12.83 -6.09 7.87
C ALA A 32 13.81 -5.14 8.57
N ASP A 33 13.90 -3.90 8.08
CA ASP A 33 14.70 -2.86 8.75
C ASP A 33 13.86 -2.30 9.90
N THR A 34 13.99 -2.96 11.05
CA THR A 34 13.55 -2.45 12.35
C THR A 34 14.72 -1.72 13.00
N ASP A 35 15.10 -0.59 12.40
CA ASP A 35 16.02 0.36 13.02
C ASP A 35 15.59 1.75 12.59
N GLY A 36 15.86 2.79 13.41
CA GLY A 36 15.45 4.19 13.18
C GLY A 36 15.99 4.86 11.90
N ALA A 37 16.43 4.08 10.92
CA ALA A 37 16.71 4.47 9.56
C ALA A 37 15.41 4.55 8.74
N GLN A 38 15.43 5.42 7.73
CA GLN A 38 14.29 5.63 6.83
C GLN A 38 13.88 4.31 6.13
N PRO A 39 12.58 4.10 5.84
CA PRO A 39 12.13 2.87 5.20
C PRO A 39 12.81 2.64 3.84
N GLY A 40 13.18 1.38 3.58
CA GLY A 40 13.78 0.99 2.30
C GLY A 40 12.89 1.31 1.09
N ALA A 41 13.48 1.39 -0.11
CA ALA A 41 12.75 1.83 -1.31
C ALA A 41 11.49 1.01 -1.62
N LYS A 42 11.59 -0.33 -1.56
CA LYS A 42 10.44 -1.23 -1.73
C LYS A 42 9.34 -0.94 -0.70
N ARG A 43 9.73 -0.82 0.57
CA ARG A 43 8.81 -0.53 1.67
C ARG A 43 8.12 0.82 1.51
N ARG A 44 8.82 1.85 1.04
CA ARG A 44 8.20 3.16 0.73
C ARG A 44 7.09 3.06 -0.32
N VAL A 45 7.25 2.23 -1.34
CA VAL A 45 6.19 1.99 -2.34
C VAL A 45 4.96 1.35 -1.69
N GLU A 46 5.17 0.35 -0.81
CA GLU A 46 4.10 -0.28 -0.05
C GLU A 46 3.38 0.72 0.87
N LEU A 47 4.14 1.58 1.58
CA LEU A 47 3.58 2.63 2.43
C LEU A 47 2.79 3.68 1.64
N VAL A 48 3.25 4.06 0.44
CA VAL A 48 2.49 4.96 -0.43
C VAL A 48 1.15 4.35 -0.80
N ARG A 49 1.15 3.10 -1.25
CA ARG A 49 -0.06 2.37 -1.60
C ARG A 49 -0.99 2.22 -0.39
N MET A 50 -0.45 1.83 0.76
CA MET A 50 -1.20 1.72 2.01
C MET A 50 -1.90 3.05 2.36
N VAL A 51 -1.18 4.17 2.34
CA VAL A 51 -1.80 5.47 2.64
C VAL A 51 -2.87 5.86 1.62
N ARG A 52 -2.65 5.56 0.34
CA ARG A 52 -3.62 5.87 -0.73
C ARG A 52 -4.87 5.02 -0.65
N GLN A 53 -4.74 3.72 -0.40
CA GLN A 53 -5.87 2.79 -0.40
C GLN A 53 -6.57 2.76 0.96
N ASP A 54 -5.80 2.61 2.04
CA ASP A 54 -6.36 2.35 3.36
C ASP A 54 -6.73 3.64 4.08
N CYS A 55 -5.83 4.64 4.10
CA CYS A 55 -6.18 5.96 4.67
C CYS A 55 -7.09 6.75 3.73
N GLY A 56 -6.86 6.67 2.42
CA GLY A 56 -7.67 7.35 1.41
C GLY A 56 -9.12 6.89 1.34
N SER A 57 -9.45 5.67 1.81
CA SER A 57 -10.84 5.20 1.91
C SER A 57 -11.74 6.15 2.73
N CYS A 58 -11.20 6.75 3.79
CA CYS A 58 -11.91 7.72 4.63
C CYS A 58 -11.51 9.17 4.29
N HIS A 59 -10.22 9.42 4.08
CA HIS A 59 -9.66 10.76 3.87
C HIS A 59 -9.67 11.20 2.39
N GLY A 60 -10.31 10.42 1.53
CA GLY A 60 -10.37 10.58 0.08
C GLY A 60 -9.12 10.04 -0.62
N MET A 61 -9.27 9.41 -1.79
CA MET A 61 -8.13 8.87 -2.57
C MET A 61 -7.08 9.94 -2.94
N THR A 62 -7.53 11.20 -3.03
CA THR A 62 -6.66 12.36 -3.27
C THR A 62 -6.19 13.06 -1.99
N LEU A 63 -6.57 12.53 -0.81
CA LEU A 63 -6.30 13.07 0.53
C LEU A 63 -6.94 14.44 0.83
N LYS A 64 -7.89 14.87 -0.01
CA LYS A 64 -8.64 16.13 0.11
C LYS A 64 -9.77 16.08 1.15
N GLY A 65 -9.94 14.97 1.85
CA GLY A 65 -11.01 14.76 2.81
C GLY A 65 -12.22 14.04 2.20
N GLY A 66 -13.11 13.59 3.07
CA GLY A 66 -14.32 12.83 2.76
C GLY A 66 -15.08 12.54 4.04
N LEU A 67 -15.15 11.27 4.45
CA LEU A 67 -15.61 10.89 5.79
C LEU A 67 -14.62 11.34 6.87
N GLY A 68 -13.32 11.25 6.58
CA GLY A 68 -12.24 11.80 7.39
C GLY A 68 -11.84 13.20 6.95
N SER A 69 -11.11 13.91 7.81
CA SER A 69 -10.55 15.24 7.51
C SER A 69 -9.53 15.19 6.35
N PRO A 70 -9.27 16.28 5.63
CA PRO A 70 -8.16 16.32 4.67
C PRO A 70 -6.80 16.05 5.34
N LEU A 71 -5.88 15.43 4.59
CA LEU A 71 -4.50 15.14 5.00
C LEU A 71 -3.47 15.87 4.12
N LEU A 72 -3.84 17.04 3.60
CA LEU A 72 -2.94 17.88 2.80
C LEU A 72 -2.02 18.74 3.69
N PRO A 73 -0.88 19.20 3.17
CA PRO A 73 0.06 20.05 3.91
C PRO A 73 -0.61 21.22 4.64
N GLU A 74 -1.48 21.97 3.96
CA GLU A 74 -2.17 23.14 4.51
C GLU A 74 -3.09 22.80 5.69
N ASN A 75 -3.59 21.56 5.77
CA ASN A 75 -4.45 21.09 6.85
C ASN A 75 -3.66 20.53 8.04
N LEU A 76 -2.38 20.18 7.81
CA LEU A 76 -1.52 19.53 8.80
C LEU A 76 -0.43 20.45 9.36
N ARG A 77 -0.06 21.54 8.66
CA ARG A 77 1.06 22.43 9.00
C ARG A 77 1.06 22.99 10.42
N ASP A 78 -0.12 23.18 11.02
CA ASP A 78 -0.29 23.76 12.35
C ASP A 78 -0.37 22.68 13.45
N LYS A 79 -0.22 21.41 13.08
CA LYS A 79 -0.22 20.27 13.99
C LYS A 79 1.23 19.84 14.27
N PRO A 80 1.57 19.52 15.52
CA PRO A 80 2.92 19.08 15.83
C PRO A 80 3.15 17.66 15.26
N ALA A 81 4.33 17.43 14.68
CA ALA A 81 4.61 16.22 13.92
C ALA A 81 4.56 14.94 14.80
N ASP A 82 5.05 15.01 16.03
CA ASP A 82 4.93 13.96 17.04
C ASP A 82 3.47 13.61 17.35
N GLY A 83 2.59 14.60 17.43
CA GLY A 83 1.15 14.40 17.62
C GLY A 83 0.49 13.70 16.42
N LEU A 84 0.96 13.99 15.19
CA LEU A 84 0.51 13.28 13.99
C LEU A 84 0.99 11.83 13.98
N VAL A 85 2.26 11.58 14.35
CA VAL A 85 2.81 10.23 14.49
C VAL A 85 2.02 9.44 15.54
N ALA A 86 1.79 10.01 16.72
CA ALA A 86 0.99 9.37 17.77
C ALA A 86 -0.44 9.06 17.30
N THR A 87 -1.05 9.96 16.52
CA THR A 87 -2.37 9.75 15.93
C THR A 87 -2.38 8.57 14.96
N ILE A 88 -1.34 8.39 14.15
CA ILE A 88 -1.23 7.24 13.24
C ILE A 88 -1.02 5.96 14.06
N MET A 89 -0.10 5.98 15.03
CA MET A 89 0.24 4.78 15.80
C MET A 89 -0.96 4.28 16.64
N GLN A 90 -1.61 5.21 17.34
CA GLN A 90 -2.62 4.91 18.37
C GLN A 90 -4.06 5.09 17.88
N GLY A 91 -4.26 5.63 16.67
CA GLY A 91 -5.56 6.00 16.16
C GLY A 91 -6.15 7.19 16.92
N ARG A 92 -7.47 7.37 16.82
CA ARG A 92 -8.19 8.40 17.58
C ARG A 92 -9.34 7.76 18.38
N PRO A 93 -9.19 7.63 19.72
CA PRO A 93 -10.23 7.05 20.57
C PRO A 93 -11.60 7.70 20.37
N GLY A 94 -12.64 6.87 20.31
CA GLY A 94 -14.01 7.33 20.08
C GLY A 94 -14.31 7.75 18.63
N THR A 95 -13.42 7.47 17.68
CA THR A 95 -13.64 7.71 16.24
C THR A 95 -13.42 6.44 15.43
N ALA A 96 -13.74 6.50 14.13
CA ALA A 96 -13.49 5.40 13.19
C ALA A 96 -12.01 5.27 12.75
N MET A 97 -11.11 6.17 13.19
CA MET A 97 -9.69 6.12 12.81
C MET A 97 -8.93 5.12 13.70
N PRO A 98 -8.53 3.94 13.16
CA PRO A 98 -7.92 2.88 13.95
C PRO A 98 -6.43 3.16 14.25
N PRO A 99 -5.84 2.46 15.24
CA PRO A 99 -4.38 2.40 15.41
C PRO A 99 -3.72 1.59 14.30
N TRP A 100 -2.56 2.04 13.82
CA TRP A 100 -1.80 1.37 12.75
C TRP A 100 -0.53 0.66 13.24
N GLN A 101 -0.18 0.80 14.52
CA GLN A 101 1.02 0.21 15.14
C GLN A 101 1.12 -1.33 15.06
N ALA A 102 0.06 -2.02 14.65
CA ALA A 102 0.09 -3.46 14.40
C ALA A 102 0.78 -3.84 13.08
N ILE A 103 0.90 -2.90 12.13
CA ILE A 103 1.40 -3.18 10.77
C ILE A 103 2.40 -2.15 10.23
N ILE A 104 2.62 -1.05 10.94
CA ILE A 104 3.71 -0.10 10.66
C ILE A 104 4.48 0.23 11.93
N SER A 105 5.78 0.55 11.78
CA SER A 105 6.64 1.02 12.86
C SER A 105 6.51 2.53 13.10
N GLU A 106 7.03 3.01 14.22
CA GLU A 106 7.06 4.45 14.51
C GLU A 106 7.90 5.24 13.48
N ALA A 107 9.05 4.69 13.06
CA ALA A 107 9.88 5.30 12.01
C ALA A 107 9.14 5.37 10.65
N GLU A 108 8.29 4.40 10.35
CA GLU A 108 7.43 4.44 9.15
C GLU A 108 6.33 5.50 9.28
N ALA A 109 5.73 5.65 10.47
CA ALA A 109 4.77 6.70 10.75
C ALA A 109 5.40 8.10 10.66
N GLU A 110 6.62 8.28 11.18
CA GLU A 110 7.41 9.51 11.01
C GLU A 110 7.64 9.82 9.53
N TRP A 111 8.03 8.81 8.74
CA TRP A 111 8.20 8.96 7.31
C TRP A 111 6.89 9.39 6.61
N ILE A 112 5.76 8.75 6.95
CA ILE A 112 4.44 9.09 6.42
C ILE A 112 4.10 10.54 6.74
N VAL A 113 4.23 10.96 8.01
CA VAL A 113 3.95 12.33 8.45
C VAL A 113 4.82 13.34 7.70
N ALA A 114 6.12 13.05 7.57
CA ALA A 114 7.03 13.92 6.83
C ALA A 114 6.60 14.08 5.36
N ARG A 115 6.11 13.02 4.71
CA ARG A 115 5.57 13.10 3.34
C ARG A 115 4.24 13.86 3.29
N LEU A 116 3.33 13.63 4.23
CA LEU A 116 2.04 14.34 4.27
C LEU A 116 2.23 15.85 4.43
N LEU A 117 3.19 16.28 5.27
CA LEU A 117 3.50 17.70 5.49
C LEU A 117 4.12 18.39 4.26
N THR A 118 4.75 17.65 3.35
CA THR A 118 5.37 18.21 2.13
C THR A 118 4.60 17.90 0.84
N GLY A 119 3.48 17.19 0.94
CA GLY A 119 2.73 16.66 -0.18
C GLY A 119 3.03 15.18 -0.42
N PHE A 120 2.00 14.36 -0.29
CA PHE A 120 2.15 12.91 -0.34
C PHE A 120 2.30 12.41 -1.79
N PRO A 121 3.20 11.45 -2.08
CA PRO A 121 3.36 10.89 -3.42
C PRO A 121 2.06 10.29 -3.98
N GLN A 122 1.88 10.39 -5.29
CA GLN A 122 0.86 9.60 -6.00
C GLN A 122 1.42 8.21 -6.33
N GLU A 123 0.54 7.26 -6.66
CA GLU A 123 0.91 5.95 -7.22
C GLU A 123 1.38 6.08 -8.67
#